data_AF-A0A0P9U5C8-F1
#
_entry.id   AF-A0A0P9U5C8-F1
#
_cell.length_a   1.000
_cell.length_b   1.000
_cell.length_c   1.000
_cell.angle_alpha   90.00
_cell.angle_beta   90.00
_cell.angle_gamma   90.00
#
_symmetry.space_group_name_H-M   'P 1'
#
loop_
_entity.id
_entity.type
_entity.pdbx_description
1 polymer ?
#
loop_
_entity_poly.entity_id
_entity_poly.type
_entity_poly.pdbx_seq_one_letter_code
_entity_poly.pdbx_strand_id
1 'polypeptide(L)'
;MLVCESVQHKRIVLADWLRPAMFTLLGLTPLLCWLCFLYSQGGVQALKDVLWTNSVGRFSGSFEEAGHYEPAYYYLTKLPESFLPWNVLVYLGLWHLRKQLMANRYLLFFTLWLSAQFLLLSLASSKRMVYLMSLAPAAAVIAAEYAFVLGERLQARSGDSSFAALISRNQKAIIAAGVVLITAGYLSAAL
;
A
#
# COMPACT_ATOMS: atom_id res chain seq x y z
N MET A 1 4.10 -3.76 -13.69
CA MET A 1 3.42 -4.89 -14.34
C MET A 1 3.82 -5.03 -15.81
N LEU A 2 3.49 -4.06 -16.69
CA LEU A 2 3.91 -4.08 -18.10
C LEU A 2 5.44 -4.17 -18.31
N VAL A 3 6.23 -3.51 -17.45
CA VAL A 3 7.70 -3.65 -17.45
C VAL A 3 8.12 -5.08 -17.13
N CYS A 4 7.52 -5.71 -16.11
CA CYS A 4 7.83 -7.10 -15.74
C CYS A 4 7.49 -8.06 -16.89
N GLU A 5 6.36 -7.85 -17.57
CA GLU A 5 5.97 -8.63 -18.75
C GLU A 5 6.95 -8.42 -19.91
N SER A 6 7.34 -7.17 -20.16
CA SER A 6 8.32 -6.85 -21.22
C SER A 6 9.67 -7.49 -20.95
N VAL A 7 10.10 -7.54 -19.69
CA VAL A 7 11.33 -8.21 -19.24
C VAL A 7 11.20 -9.74 -19.36
N GLN A 8 10.07 -10.31 -18.93
CA GLN A 8 9.80 -11.75 -19.03
C GLN A 8 9.78 -12.23 -20.49
N HIS A 9 9.12 -11.49 -21.37
CA HIS A 9 9.00 -11.83 -22.79
C HIS A 9 10.16 -11.30 -23.64
N LYS A 10 11.13 -10.58 -23.04
CA LYS A 10 12.26 -9.92 -23.71
C LYS A 10 11.83 -9.08 -24.93
N ARG A 11 10.62 -8.53 -24.90
CA ARG A 11 10.01 -7.79 -26.01
C ARG A 11 9.19 -6.64 -25.47
N ILE A 12 9.38 -5.46 -26.05
CA ILE A 12 8.57 -4.27 -25.77
C ILE A 12 7.52 -4.16 -26.89
N VAL A 13 6.25 -4.25 -26.52
CA VAL A 13 5.12 -4.05 -27.44
C VAL A 13 4.53 -2.67 -27.17
N LEU A 14 4.85 -1.68 -28.00
CA LEU A 14 4.43 -0.28 -27.81
C LEU A 14 2.91 -0.11 -27.72
N ALA A 15 2.14 -0.97 -28.40
CA ALA A 15 0.68 -0.93 -28.38
C ALA A 15 0.11 -1.14 -26.96
N ASP A 16 0.75 -1.95 -26.13
CA ASP A 16 0.30 -2.23 -24.76
C ASP A 16 0.48 -1.03 -23.84
N TRP A 17 1.35 -0.10 -24.20
CA TRP A 17 1.62 1.14 -23.46
C TRP A 17 0.69 2.29 -23.84
N LEU A 18 0.03 2.22 -25.00
CA LEU A 18 -0.82 3.29 -25.50
C LEU A 18 -2.05 3.50 -24.59
N ARG A 19 -2.72 2.41 -24.19
CA ARG A 19 -3.91 2.48 -23.33
C ARG A 19 -3.59 3.09 -21.95
N PRO A 20 -2.59 2.61 -21.18
CA PRO A 20 -2.19 3.26 -19.93
C PRO A 20 -1.76 4.72 -20.11
N ALA A 21 -1.06 5.04 -21.19
CA ALA A 21 -0.65 6.42 -21.47
C ALA A 21 -1.87 7.33 -21.69
N MET A 22 -2.87 6.88 -22.46
CA MET A 22 -4.11 7.61 -22.65
C MET A 22 -4.87 7.85 -21.33
N PHE A 23 -5.02 6.82 -20.50
CA PHE A 23 -5.66 6.98 -19.19
C PHE A 23 -4.88 7.91 -18.26
N THR A 24 -3.55 7.85 -18.30
CA THR A 24 -2.69 8.78 -17.55
C THR A 24 -2.90 10.22 -18.02
N LEU A 25 -2.90 10.48 -19.34
CA LEU A 25 -3.14 11.81 -19.90
C LEU A 25 -4.52 12.35 -19.53
N LEU A 26 -5.55 11.49 -19.61
CA LEU A 26 -6.90 11.85 -19.18
C LEU A 26 -6.94 12.19 -17.68
N GLY A 27 -6.27 11.40 -16.84
CA GLY A 27 -6.14 11.67 -15.40
C GLY A 27 -5.37 12.94 -15.05
N LEU A 28 -4.43 13.37 -15.91
CA LEU A 28 -3.69 14.63 -15.73
C LEU A 28 -4.51 15.86 -16.10
N THR A 29 -5.61 15.71 -16.85
CA THR A 29 -6.44 16.84 -17.31
C THR A 29 -6.91 17.75 -16.16
N PRO A 30 -7.55 17.25 -15.09
CA PRO A 30 -7.97 18.10 -13.97
C PRO A 30 -6.79 18.77 -13.26
N LEU A 31 -5.65 18.10 -13.14
CA LEU A 31 -4.43 18.68 -12.57
C LEU A 31 -3.92 19.85 -13.42
N LEU A 32 -3.85 19.68 -14.75
CA LEU A 32 -3.42 20.73 -15.67
C LEU A 32 -4.37 21.92 -15.64
N CYS A 33 -5.69 21.69 -15.65
CA CYS A 33 -6.68 22.75 -15.49
C CYS A 33 -6.46 23.54 -14.20
N TRP A 34 -6.25 22.84 -13.07
CA TRP A 34 -5.97 23.49 -11.79
C TRP A 34 -4.66 24.28 -11.80
N LEU A 35 -3.59 23.75 -12.41
CA LEU A 35 -2.33 24.47 -12.56
C LEU A 35 -2.47 25.73 -13.41
N CYS A 36 -3.30 25.71 -14.46
CA CYS A 36 -3.61 26.92 -15.24
C CYS A 36 -4.32 27.98 -14.38
N PHE A 37 -5.27 27.58 -13.53
CA PHE A 37 -5.92 28.50 -12.60
C PHE A 37 -4.93 29.05 -11.56
N LEU A 38 -4.09 28.18 -10.99
CA LEU A 38 -3.06 28.59 -10.04
C LEU A 38 -2.10 29.60 -10.66
N TYR A 39 -1.69 29.36 -11.91
CA TYR A 39 -0.86 30.30 -12.67
C TYR A 39 -1.58 31.64 -12.90
N SER A 40 -2.86 31.62 -13.26
CA SER A 40 -3.63 32.85 -13.48
C SER A 40 -3.75 33.73 -12.23
N GLN A 41 -3.72 33.13 -11.04
CA GLN A 41 -3.89 33.86 -9.77
C GLN A 41 -2.55 34.21 -9.09
N GLY A 42 -1.56 33.32 -9.14
CA GLY A 42 -0.30 33.44 -8.40
C GLY A 42 0.97 33.43 -9.27
N GLY A 43 0.82 33.39 -10.59
CA GLY A 43 1.92 33.44 -11.55
C GLY A 43 2.90 32.27 -11.44
N VAL A 44 4.12 32.49 -11.95
CA VAL A 44 5.20 31.47 -11.96
C VAL A 44 5.63 31.10 -10.54
N GLN A 45 5.57 32.05 -9.60
CA GLN A 45 6.01 31.81 -8.22
C GLN A 45 5.13 30.76 -7.53
N ALA A 46 3.80 30.86 -7.66
CA ALA A 46 2.88 29.86 -7.11
C ALA A 46 3.10 28.46 -7.73
N LEU A 47 3.38 28.38 -9.03
CA LEU A 47 3.74 27.11 -9.67
C LEU A 47 5.04 26.53 -9.12
N LYS A 48 6.08 27.36 -8.96
CA LYS A 48 7.37 26.95 -8.38
C LYS A 48 7.18 26.43 -6.96
N ASP A 49 6.38 27.11 -6.14
CA ASP A 49 6.16 26.71 -4.75
C ASP A 49 5.45 25.36 -4.65
N VAL A 50 4.48 25.08 -5.50
CA VAL A 50 3.76 23.79 -5.50
C VAL A 50 4.60 22.66 -6.15
N LEU A 51 5.09 22.87 -7.36
CA LEU A 51 5.75 21.83 -8.15
C LEU A 51 7.18 21.58 -7.72
N TRP A 52 7.91 22.63 -7.34
CA TRP A 52 9.31 22.50 -6.94
C TRP A 52 9.44 22.42 -5.44
N THR A 53 9.13 23.49 -4.72
CA THR A 53 9.42 23.62 -3.29
C THR A 53 8.68 22.55 -2.46
N ASN A 54 7.37 22.42 -2.64
CA ASN A 54 6.54 21.50 -1.85
C ASN A 54 6.67 20.03 -2.27
N SER A 55 7.07 19.76 -3.51
CA SER A 55 7.19 18.39 -4.01
C SER A 55 8.65 17.93 -4.00
N VAL A 56 9.49 18.51 -4.87
CA VAL A 56 10.91 18.13 -5.01
C VAL A 56 11.74 18.60 -3.82
N GLY A 57 11.52 19.82 -3.34
CA GLY A 57 12.23 20.39 -2.20
C GLY A 57 12.00 19.59 -0.92
N ARG A 58 10.73 19.27 -0.62
CA ARG A 58 10.33 18.43 0.51
C ARG A 58 10.84 16.98 0.41
N PHE A 59 10.92 16.43 -0.81
CA PHE A 59 11.46 15.09 -1.03
C PHE A 59 12.99 15.04 -0.87
N SER A 60 13.70 15.99 -1.48
CA SER A 60 15.17 16.07 -1.46
C SER A 60 15.74 16.56 -0.13
N GLY A 61 14.93 17.25 0.68
CA GLY A 61 15.37 17.89 1.91
C GLY A 61 16.04 19.25 1.71
N SER A 62 15.89 19.85 0.54
CA SER A 62 16.32 21.24 0.28
C SER A 62 15.32 22.29 0.80
N PHE A 63 14.20 21.86 1.39
CA PHE A 63 13.20 22.72 2.00
C PHE A 63 13.33 22.72 3.53
N GLU A 64 14.14 23.63 4.08
CA GLU A 64 14.48 23.69 5.52
C GLU A 64 13.25 23.82 6.44
N GLU A 65 12.15 24.44 5.97
CA GLU A 65 10.89 24.60 6.72
C GLU A 65 10.03 23.31 6.80
N ALA A 66 10.44 22.19 6.19
CA ALA A 66 9.66 20.95 6.14
C ALA A 66 9.43 20.26 7.50
N GLY A 67 10.16 20.65 8.55
CA GLY A 67 9.86 20.34 9.96
C GLY A 67 9.84 18.86 10.40
N HIS A 68 10.17 17.89 9.55
CA HIS A 68 10.09 16.46 9.87
C HIS A 68 11.14 15.62 9.15
N TYR A 69 12.41 15.97 9.36
CA TYR A 69 13.54 15.20 8.85
C TYR A 69 13.73 13.94 9.68
N GLU A 70 13.63 12.80 9.03
CA GLU A 70 13.71 11.49 9.68
C GLU A 70 14.64 10.58 8.87
N PRO A 71 15.37 9.67 9.51
CA PRO A 71 16.31 8.80 8.82
C PRO A 71 15.61 7.83 7.86
N ALA A 72 16.36 7.26 6.92
CA ALA A 72 15.80 6.34 5.91
C ALA A 72 15.11 5.10 6.53
N TYR A 73 15.55 4.68 7.72
CA TYR A 73 14.96 3.55 8.45
C TYR A 73 13.72 3.91 9.28
N TYR A 74 13.26 5.16 9.26
CA TYR A 74 12.10 5.62 10.06
C TYR A 74 10.85 4.75 9.86
N TYR A 75 10.47 4.46 8.61
CA TYR A 75 9.28 3.65 8.38
C TYR A 75 9.49 2.18 8.75
N LEU A 76 10.73 1.67 8.71
CA LEU A 76 11.05 0.32 9.15
C LEU A 76 10.77 0.15 10.66
N THR A 77 11.07 1.16 11.47
CA THR A 77 10.77 1.11 12.92
C THR A 77 9.29 1.24 13.22
N LYS A 78 8.49 1.81 12.29
CA LYS A 78 7.04 1.95 12.41
C LYS A 78 6.24 0.77 11.86
N LEU A 79 6.84 -0.10 11.03
CA LEU A 79 6.17 -1.30 10.51
C LEU A 79 5.48 -2.15 11.58
N PRO A 80 6.08 -2.44 12.75
CA PRO A 80 5.44 -3.24 13.80
C PRO A 80 4.12 -2.68 14.33
N GLU A 81 3.85 -1.39 14.12
CA GLU A 81 2.63 -0.70 14.56
C GLU A 81 1.72 -0.31 13.37
N SER A 82 2.25 -0.34 12.13
CA SER A 82 1.63 0.29 10.95
C SER A 82 0.28 -0.30 10.55
N PHE A 83 0.11 -1.62 10.69
CA PHE A 83 -1.12 -2.32 10.30
C PHE A 83 -1.62 -3.24 11.40
N LEU A 84 -1.40 -2.90 12.67
CA LEU A 84 -2.01 -3.68 13.75
C LEU A 84 -3.53 -3.76 13.56
N PRO A 85 -4.16 -4.92 13.90
CA PRO A 85 -3.55 -6.18 14.33
C PRO A 85 -3.06 -7.08 13.15
N TRP A 86 -3.28 -6.66 11.91
CA TRP A 86 -3.09 -7.44 10.68
C TRP A 86 -1.63 -7.65 10.28
N ASN A 87 -0.66 -7.01 10.94
CA ASN A 87 0.77 -7.12 10.63
C ASN A 87 1.25 -8.56 10.43
N VAL A 88 0.82 -9.48 11.29
CA VAL A 88 1.21 -10.90 11.19
C VAL A 88 0.69 -11.52 9.89
N LEU A 89 -0.56 -11.23 9.50
CA LEU A 89 -1.12 -11.72 8.24
C LEU A 89 -0.43 -11.11 7.03
N VAL A 90 -0.07 -9.83 7.08
CA VAL A 90 0.65 -9.15 5.99
C VAL A 90 2.04 -9.78 5.81
N TYR A 91 2.82 -9.90 6.87
CA TYR A 91 4.21 -10.39 6.78
C TYR A 91 4.29 -11.87 6.41
N LEU A 92 3.45 -12.70 7.04
CA LEU A 92 3.37 -14.12 6.69
C LEU A 92 2.76 -14.31 5.30
N GLY A 93 1.81 -13.47 4.89
CA GLY A 93 1.22 -13.47 3.55
C GLY A 93 2.25 -13.15 2.49
N LEU A 94 3.02 -12.07 2.64
CA LEU A 94 4.14 -11.73 1.76
C LEU A 94 5.13 -12.88 1.66
N TRP A 95 5.54 -13.46 2.80
CA TRP A 95 6.43 -14.60 2.81
C TRP A 95 5.83 -15.80 2.08
N HIS A 96 4.60 -16.19 2.40
CA HIS A 96 3.96 -17.38 1.86
C HIS A 96 3.72 -17.27 0.34
N LEU A 97 3.20 -16.12 -0.11
CA LEU A 97 2.78 -15.88 -1.49
C LEU A 97 3.95 -15.50 -2.40
N ARG A 98 5.18 -15.29 -1.87
CA ARG A 98 6.35 -14.85 -2.65
C ARG A 98 6.66 -15.69 -3.88
N LYS A 99 6.44 -17.02 -3.78
CA LYS A 99 6.70 -17.95 -4.90
C LYS A 99 5.65 -17.87 -6.01
N GLN A 100 4.49 -17.29 -5.72
CA GLN A 100 3.37 -17.18 -6.66
C GLN A 100 3.31 -15.79 -7.31
N LEU A 101 4.08 -14.80 -6.83
CA LEU A 101 4.00 -13.42 -7.32
C LEU A 101 4.16 -13.32 -8.84
N MET A 102 5.17 -13.98 -9.42
CA MET A 102 5.41 -13.89 -10.86
C MET A 102 4.34 -14.60 -11.71
N ALA A 103 3.66 -15.59 -11.14
CA ALA A 103 2.59 -16.33 -11.80
C ALA A 103 1.22 -15.64 -11.63
N ASN A 104 1.02 -14.92 -10.53
CA ASN A 104 -0.22 -14.24 -10.20
C ASN A 104 -0.04 -12.72 -10.27
N ARG A 105 -0.45 -12.16 -11.43
CA ARG A 105 -0.39 -10.72 -11.74
C ARG A 105 -1.08 -9.84 -10.70
N TYR A 106 -2.19 -10.32 -10.11
CA TYR A 106 -2.92 -9.59 -9.07
C TYR A 106 -2.09 -9.47 -7.80
N LEU A 107 -1.50 -10.57 -7.31
CA LEU A 107 -0.61 -10.53 -6.15
C LEU A 107 0.67 -9.73 -6.42
N LEU A 108 1.21 -9.82 -7.63
CA LEU A 108 2.36 -9.01 -8.05
C LEU A 108 2.05 -7.53 -7.96
N PHE A 109 0.88 -7.11 -8.43
CA PHE A 109 0.47 -5.70 -8.41
C PHE A 109 0.42 -5.16 -6.98
N PHE A 110 -0.26 -5.83 -6.05
CA PHE A 110 -0.36 -5.36 -4.65
C PHE A 110 0.97 -5.44 -3.91
N THR A 111 1.79 -6.46 -4.19
CA THR A 111 3.14 -6.54 -3.61
C THR A 111 4.03 -5.41 -4.12
N LEU A 112 3.99 -5.11 -5.43
CA LEU A 112 4.74 -3.99 -6.00
C LEU A 112 4.23 -2.64 -5.49
N TRP A 113 2.92 -2.45 -5.34
CA TRP A 113 2.36 -1.25 -4.73
C TRP A 113 2.93 -1.07 -3.32
N LEU A 114 2.77 -2.08 -2.46
CA LEU A 114 3.24 -2.02 -1.08
C LEU A 114 4.75 -1.69 -1.02
N SER A 115 5.55 -2.42 -1.81
CA SER A 115 7.01 -2.29 -1.82
C SER A 115 7.47 -0.95 -2.39
N ALA A 116 6.96 -0.55 -3.55
CA ALA A 116 7.37 0.69 -4.22
C ALA A 116 6.99 1.91 -3.39
N GLN A 117 5.79 1.92 -2.80
CA GLN A 117 5.34 3.01 -1.94
C GLN A 117 6.18 3.09 -0.66
N PHE A 118 6.45 1.94 -0.02
CA PHE A 118 7.30 1.89 1.17
C PHE A 118 8.70 2.45 0.88
N LEU A 119 9.31 2.02 -0.23
CA LEU A 119 10.64 2.48 -0.65
C LEU A 119 10.65 3.98 -0.98
N LEU A 120 9.66 4.45 -1.75
CA LEU A 120 9.55 5.87 -2.12
C LEU A 120 9.43 6.75 -0.87
N LEU A 121 8.59 6.38 0.09
CA LEU A 121 8.44 7.10 1.34
C LEU A 121 9.73 7.05 2.19
N SER A 122 10.40 5.89 2.24
CA SER A 122 11.65 5.74 3.00
C SER A 122 12.78 6.60 2.44
N LEU A 123 12.79 6.83 1.13
CA LEU A 123 13.75 7.71 0.45
C LEU A 123 13.41 9.21 0.61
N ALA A 124 12.16 9.56 0.85
CA ALA A 124 11.75 10.95 1.03
C ALA A 124 12.35 11.54 2.32
N SER A 125 12.90 12.75 2.24
CA SER A 125 13.54 13.40 3.38
C SER A 125 12.54 13.79 4.48
N SER A 126 11.42 14.39 4.11
CA SER A 126 10.30 14.67 5.03
C SER A 126 9.42 13.43 5.23
N LYS A 127 9.24 12.99 6.47
CA LYS A 127 8.45 11.80 6.80
C LYS A 127 7.37 12.09 7.84
N ARG A 128 6.20 11.47 7.69
CA ARG A 128 5.10 11.54 8.65
C ARG A 128 4.42 10.17 8.72
N MET A 129 4.00 9.78 9.92
CA MET A 129 3.34 8.49 10.13
C MET A 129 2.08 8.34 9.27
N VAL A 130 1.31 9.43 9.07
CA VAL A 130 0.11 9.44 8.21
C VAL A 130 0.38 9.00 6.77
N TYR A 131 1.60 9.13 6.24
CA TYR A 131 1.92 8.70 4.88
C TYR A 131 1.90 7.18 4.73
N LEU A 132 2.11 6.43 5.83
CA LEU A 132 2.00 4.97 5.82
C LEU A 132 0.58 4.48 5.53
N MET A 133 -0.45 5.31 5.76
CA MET A 133 -1.84 4.94 5.46
C MET A 133 -2.05 4.65 3.98
N SER A 134 -1.21 5.21 3.09
CA SER A 134 -1.25 4.91 1.65
C SER A 134 -0.89 3.46 1.30
N LEU A 135 -0.24 2.73 2.22
CA LEU A 135 0.08 1.31 2.06
C LEU A 135 -1.06 0.38 2.52
N ALA A 136 -2.00 0.90 3.31
CA ALA A 136 -3.04 0.10 3.95
C ALA A 136 -3.91 -0.72 2.97
N PRO A 137 -4.32 -0.20 1.79
CA PRO A 137 -5.10 -1.00 0.83
C PRO A 137 -4.34 -2.22 0.33
N ALA A 138 -3.07 -2.07 -0.02
CA ALA A 138 -2.25 -3.18 -0.51
C ALA A 138 -1.96 -4.19 0.60
N ALA A 139 -1.68 -3.72 1.82
CA ALA A 139 -1.50 -4.58 2.98
C ALA A 139 -2.77 -5.38 3.30
N ALA A 140 -3.95 -4.74 3.25
CA ALA A 140 -5.24 -5.40 3.50
C ALA A 140 -5.53 -6.52 2.50
N VAL A 141 -5.24 -6.31 1.21
CA VAL A 141 -5.40 -7.36 0.19
C VAL A 141 -4.48 -8.55 0.47
N ILE A 142 -3.19 -8.30 0.73
CA ILE A 142 -2.24 -9.39 1.02
C ILE A 142 -2.63 -10.16 2.30
N ALA A 143 -3.07 -9.43 3.34
CA ALA A 143 -3.55 -10.04 4.57
C ALA A 143 -4.80 -10.90 4.34
N ALA A 144 -5.75 -10.42 3.52
CA ALA A 144 -6.96 -11.16 3.17
C ALA A 144 -6.64 -12.44 2.39
N GLU A 145 -5.79 -12.36 1.36
CA GLU A 145 -5.34 -13.52 0.57
C GLU A 145 -4.71 -14.60 1.46
N TYR A 146 -3.86 -14.18 2.41
CA TYR A 146 -3.26 -15.14 3.34
C TYR A 146 -4.27 -15.69 4.36
N ALA A 147 -5.21 -14.87 4.82
CA ALA A 147 -6.29 -15.32 5.70
C ALA A 147 -7.17 -16.39 5.02
N PHE A 148 -7.44 -16.27 3.72
CA PHE A 148 -8.15 -17.30 2.95
C PHE A 148 -7.38 -18.62 2.93
N VAL A 149 -6.07 -18.59 2.67
CA VAL A 149 -5.21 -19.79 2.72
C VAL A 149 -5.24 -20.45 4.10
N LEU A 150 -5.23 -19.67 5.19
CA LEU A 150 -5.36 -20.20 6.54
C LEU A 150 -6.74 -20.82 6.78
N GLY A 151 -7.81 -20.19 6.29
CA GLY A 151 -9.17 -20.71 6.34
C GLY A 151 -9.30 -22.07 5.65
N GLU A 152 -8.78 -22.20 4.43
CA GLU A 152 -8.79 -23.47 3.69
C GLU A 152 -8.02 -24.57 4.42
N ARG A 153 -6.86 -24.25 5.01
CA ARG A 153 -6.09 -25.22 5.81
C ARG A 153 -6.82 -25.66 7.07
N LEU A 154 -7.51 -24.74 7.73
CA LEU A 154 -8.32 -25.06 8.90
C LEU A 154 -9.50 -25.96 8.52
N GLN A 155 -10.15 -25.68 7.39
CA GLN A 155 -11.24 -26.50 6.86
C GLN A 155 -10.76 -27.90 6.44
N ALA A 156 -9.61 -28.01 5.78
CA ALA A 156 -9.04 -29.32 5.44
C ALA A 156 -8.72 -30.16 6.69
N ARG A 157 -8.31 -29.51 7.79
CA ARG A 157 -8.00 -30.17 9.07
C ARG A 157 -9.22 -30.43 9.95
N SER A 158 -10.42 -29.97 9.59
CA SER A 158 -11.61 -30.18 10.43
C SER A 158 -12.05 -31.64 10.51
N GLY A 159 -11.64 -32.49 9.57
CA GLY A 159 -11.88 -33.94 9.63
C GLY A 159 -11.04 -34.65 10.70
N ASP A 160 -9.82 -34.15 10.96
CA ASP A 160 -8.84 -34.83 11.81
C ASP A 160 -8.76 -34.26 13.24
N SER A 161 -9.30 -33.06 13.46
CA SER A 161 -9.20 -32.36 14.75
C SER A 161 -10.52 -31.72 15.17
N SER A 162 -10.99 -32.07 16.37
CA SER A 162 -12.18 -31.48 16.99
C SER A 162 -12.08 -29.96 17.20
N PHE A 163 -10.87 -29.46 17.47
CA PHE A 163 -10.59 -28.03 17.62
C PHE A 163 -10.71 -27.28 16.29
N ALA A 164 -10.13 -27.83 15.21
CA ALA A 164 -10.26 -27.25 13.87
C ALA A 164 -11.72 -27.27 13.39
N ALA A 165 -12.47 -28.34 13.70
CA ALA A 165 -13.90 -28.43 13.41
C ALA A 165 -14.73 -27.36 14.15
N LEU A 166 -14.43 -27.11 15.43
CA LEU A 166 -15.11 -26.08 16.21
C LEU A 166 -14.85 -24.68 15.65
N ILE A 167 -13.61 -24.37 15.30
CA ILE A 167 -13.22 -23.08 14.71
C ILE A 167 -13.88 -22.88 13.35
N SER A 168 -13.80 -23.87 12.47
CA SER A 168 -14.42 -23.85 11.14
C SER A 168 -15.94 -23.62 11.24
N ARG A 169 -16.61 -24.35 12.13
CA ARG A 169 -18.07 -24.24 12.35
C ARG A 169 -18.48 -22.86 12.85
N ASN A 170 -17.68 -22.24 13.71
CA ASN A 170 -17.98 -20.94 14.33
C ASN A 170 -17.24 -19.76 13.69
N GLN A 171 -16.62 -19.95 12.53
CA GLN A 171 -15.69 -18.98 11.94
C GLN A 171 -16.30 -17.58 11.78
N LYS A 172 -17.56 -17.49 11.30
CA LYS A 172 -18.25 -16.19 11.13
C LYS A 172 -18.46 -15.46 12.46
N ALA A 173 -18.81 -16.18 13.52
CA ALA A 173 -19.02 -15.61 14.85
C ALA A 173 -17.69 -15.16 15.47
N ILE A 174 -16.62 -15.94 15.29
CA ILE A 174 -15.26 -15.60 15.76
C ILE A 174 -14.76 -14.33 15.05
N ILE A 175 -14.94 -14.23 13.73
CA ILE A 175 -14.57 -13.04 12.96
C ILE A 175 -15.36 -11.82 13.44
N ALA A 176 -16.69 -11.94 13.59
CA ALA A 176 -17.53 -10.85 14.05
C ALA A 176 -17.13 -10.37 15.45
N ALA A 177 -16.91 -11.29 16.39
CA ALA A 177 -16.45 -10.98 17.74
C ALA A 177 -15.06 -10.31 17.73
N GLY A 178 -14.15 -10.79 16.89
CA GLY A 178 -12.83 -10.19 16.70
C GLY A 178 -12.90 -8.75 16.19
N VAL A 179 -13.72 -8.50 15.16
CA VAL A 179 -13.94 -7.14 14.62
C VAL A 179 -14.51 -6.23 15.70
N VAL A 180 -15.53 -6.67 16.43
CA VAL A 180 -16.13 -5.89 17.53
C VAL A 180 -15.09 -5.56 18.60
N LEU A 181 -14.30 -6.54 19.05
CA LEU A 181 -13.24 -6.33 20.04
C LEU A 181 -12.18 -5.33 19.57
N ILE A 182 -11.74 -5.44 18.31
CA ILE A 182 -10.77 -4.51 17.72
C ILE A 182 -11.35 -3.10 17.66
N THR A 183 -12.58 -2.94 17.16
CA THR A 183 -13.22 -1.62 17.07
C THR A 183 -13.45 -1.00 18.45
N ALA A 184 -13.91 -1.78 19.43
CA ALA A 184 -14.07 -1.32 20.81
C ALA A 184 -12.72 -0.91 21.42
N GLY A 185 -11.66 -1.68 21.18
CA GLY A 185 -10.29 -1.35 21.62
C GLY A 185 -9.81 -0.02 21.04
N TYR A 186 -9.97 0.20 19.74
CA TYR A 186 -9.59 1.46 19.11
C TYR A 186 -10.42 2.66 19.59
N LEU A 187 -11.74 2.47 19.77
CA LEU A 187 -12.61 3.52 20.32
C LEU A 187 -12.22 3.87 21.76
N SER A 188 -11.87 2.87 22.58
CA SER A 188 -11.43 3.09 23.96
C SER A 188 -10.08 3.81 24.07
N ALA A 189 -9.18 3.60 23.11
CA ALA A 189 -7.88 4.27 23.08
C ALA A 189 -7.95 5.71 22.53
N ALA A 190 -9.07 6.08 21.90
CA ALA A 190 -9.30 7.40 21.31
C ALA A 190 -10.08 8.36 22.24
N LEU A 191 -10.66 7.84 23.33
CA LEU A 191 -11.32 8.58 24.41
C LEU A 191 -10.31 8.97 25.49
#